data_AF-A0A819J648-F1
#
_entry.id   AF-A0A819J648-F1
#
_cell.length_a   1.000
_cell.length_b   1.000
_cell.length_c   1.000
_cell.angle_alpha   90.00
_cell.angle_beta   90.00
_cell.angle_gamma   90.00
#
_symmetry.space_group_name_H-M   'P 1'
#
loop_
_entity.id
_entity.type
_entity.pdbx_description
1 polymer ?
#
loop_
_entity_poly.entity_id
_entity_poly.type
_entity_poly.pdbx_seq_one_letter_code
_entity_poly.pdbx_strand_id
1 'polypeptide(L)'
;MTRLKRFVVLGDAGAGKSAFINVMFNYCYGTRVADEVFTIERLPAVKLAIPSKDWTDLVSPNNPSSERDINNQTKSQTMTSNTYSLQLDDDLTFEFIDTPGFNDTEGVSSNESNLQHIEKALCDIPYLNGIIIVANGTM
;
A
#
# COMPACT_ATOMS: atom_id res chain seq x y z
N MET A 1 -3.19 16.36 20.43
CA MET A 1 -4.11 16.43 19.28
C MET A 1 -3.43 15.66 18.16
N THR A 2 -3.96 14.52 17.73
CA THR A 2 -3.29 13.67 16.73
C THR A 2 -3.24 14.37 15.38
N ARG A 3 -2.04 14.48 14.81
CA ARG A 3 -1.73 15.05 13.51
C ARG A 3 -1.87 13.95 12.47
N LEU A 4 -2.83 14.11 11.59
CA LEU A 4 -3.03 13.19 10.47
C LEU A 4 -2.32 13.73 9.22
N LYS A 5 -1.57 12.86 8.52
CA LYS A 5 -0.93 13.16 7.24
C LYS A 5 -1.37 12.18 6.17
N ARG A 6 -2.00 12.66 5.11
CA ARG A 6 -2.52 11.84 4.00
C ARG A 6 -1.63 11.91 2.77
N PHE A 7 -1.34 10.76 2.20
CA PHE A 7 -0.56 10.61 0.99
C PHE A 7 -1.29 9.70 0.02
N VAL A 8 -1.38 10.11 -1.24
CA VAL A 8 -1.81 9.21 -2.31
C VAL A 8 -0.59 8.56 -2.95
N VAL A 9 -0.65 7.24 -3.16
CA VAL A 9 0.44 6.46 -3.73
C VAL A 9 0.07 6.08 -5.15
N LEU A 10 0.81 6.64 -6.12
CA LEU A 10 0.59 6.48 -7.55
C LEU A 10 1.74 5.71 -8.20
N GLY A 11 1.46 5.06 -9.33
CA GLY A 11 2.45 4.31 -10.10
C GLY A 11 1.81 3.19 -10.92
N ASP A 12 2.54 2.70 -11.92
CA ASP A 12 2.07 1.62 -12.78
C ASP A 12 1.83 0.31 -12.00
N ALA A 13 1.10 -0.61 -12.62
CA ALA A 13 1.01 -1.98 -12.13
C ALA A 13 2.43 -2.58 -12.06
N GLY A 14 2.75 -3.25 -10.96
CA GLY A 14 4.10 -3.79 -10.74
C GLY A 14 5.18 -2.75 -10.36
N ALA A 15 4.87 -1.46 -10.27
CA ALA A 15 5.86 -0.44 -9.89
C ALA A 15 6.39 -0.56 -8.44
N GLY A 16 5.70 -1.33 -7.58
CA GLY A 16 6.12 -1.55 -6.19
C GLY A 16 5.38 -0.73 -5.15
N LYS A 17 4.22 -0.16 -5.46
CA LYS A 17 3.38 0.62 -4.52
C LYS A 17 3.08 -0.14 -3.22
N SER A 18 2.56 -1.36 -3.32
CA SER A 18 2.25 -2.20 -2.17
C SER A 18 3.51 -2.59 -1.38
N ALA A 19 4.65 -2.77 -2.06
CA ALA A 19 5.93 -3.01 -1.41
C ALA A 19 6.38 -1.78 -0.59
N PHE A 20 6.22 -0.57 -1.13
CA PHE A 20 6.48 0.67 -0.40
C PHE A 20 5.62 0.78 0.86
N ILE A 21 4.31 0.52 0.75
CA ILE A 21 3.39 0.54 1.90
C ILE A 21 3.81 -0.49 2.96
N ASN A 22 4.22 -1.70 2.55
CA ASN A 22 4.73 -2.71 3.45
C ASN A 22 6.02 -2.29 4.16
N VAL A 23 6.94 -1.59 3.48
CA VAL A 23 8.13 -1.02 4.12
C VAL A 23 7.73 -0.02 5.20
N MET A 24 6.78 0.88 4.92
CA MET A 24 6.27 1.84 5.90
C MET A 24 5.57 1.16 7.08
N PHE A 25 4.78 0.11 6.81
CA PHE A 25 4.11 -0.68 7.84
C PHE A 25 5.12 -1.37 8.77
N ASN A 26 6.12 -2.03 8.18
CA ASN A 26 7.18 -2.68 8.93
C ASN A 26 7.99 -1.67 9.75
N TYR A 27 8.25 -0.47 9.21
CA TYR A 27 8.93 0.60 9.95
C TYR A 27 8.15 1.07 11.18
N CYS A 28 6.81 1.08 11.13
CA CYS A 28 5.96 1.50 12.24
C CYS A 28 5.75 0.39 13.28
N TYR A 29 5.59 -0.86 12.83
CA TYR A 29 5.09 -1.94 13.69
C TYR A 29 6.01 -3.15 13.82
N GLY A 30 6.98 -3.29 12.94
CA GLY A 30 7.95 -4.39 12.90
C GLY A 30 9.35 -3.92 13.25
N THR A 31 10.34 -4.45 12.54
CA THR A 31 11.75 -4.12 12.75
C THR A 31 12.25 -2.99 11.85
N ARG A 32 13.18 -2.19 12.37
CA ARG A 32 13.94 -1.18 11.61
C ARG A 32 15.37 -1.62 11.32
N VAL A 33 15.79 -2.77 11.82
CA VAL A 33 17.15 -3.29 11.66
C VAL A 33 17.18 -4.14 10.39
N ALA A 34 17.99 -3.75 9.41
CA ALA A 34 18.04 -4.45 8.12
C ALA A 34 18.36 -5.95 8.28
N ASP A 35 19.32 -6.26 9.16
CA ASP A 35 19.71 -7.65 9.46
C ASP A 35 18.59 -8.48 10.08
N GLU A 36 17.57 -7.86 10.69
CA GLU A 36 16.40 -8.55 11.23
C GLU A 36 15.44 -9.02 10.13
N VAL A 37 15.42 -8.31 8.99
CA VAL A 37 14.52 -8.60 7.88
C VAL A 37 14.94 -9.86 7.12
N PHE A 38 16.25 -10.11 7.02
CA PHE A 38 16.80 -11.16 6.13
C PHE A 38 17.16 -12.47 6.84
N THR A 39 16.97 -12.58 8.15
CA THR A 39 17.32 -13.79 8.90
C THR A 39 16.11 -14.71 9.10
N ILE A 40 16.30 -15.99 8.81
CA ILE A 40 15.28 -17.06 8.88
C ILE A 40 14.69 -17.21 10.29
N GLU A 41 15.46 -16.86 11.32
CA GLU A 41 15.08 -16.99 12.74
C GLU A 41 14.18 -15.85 13.25
N ARG A 42 13.84 -14.83 12.41
CA ARG A 42 13.20 -13.58 12.83
C ARG A 42 11.89 -13.21 12.13
N LEU A 43 11.23 -14.15 11.44
CA LEU A 43 9.87 -13.97 10.90
C LEU A 43 8.87 -13.25 11.85
N PRO A 44 8.86 -13.43 13.19
CA PRO A 44 7.95 -12.66 14.07
C PRO A 44 8.20 -11.14 14.15
N ALA A 45 9.38 -10.65 13.76
CA ALA A 45 9.73 -9.22 13.85
C ALA A 45 9.34 -8.43 12.59
N VAL A 46 9.30 -9.09 11.43
CA VAL A 46 8.84 -8.49 10.18
C VAL A 46 7.32 -8.49 10.17
N LYS A 47 6.72 -7.35 9.83
CA LYS A 47 5.27 -7.25 9.72
C LYS A 47 4.86 -6.65 8.38
N LEU A 48 3.84 -7.26 7.76
CA LEU A 48 3.26 -6.77 6.51
C LEU A 48 1.80 -6.37 6.70
N ALA A 49 1.38 -5.38 5.91
CA ALA A 49 -0.03 -5.01 5.75
C ALA A 49 -0.68 -5.67 4.55
N ILE A 50 0.08 -5.83 3.46
CA ILE A 50 -0.38 -6.34 2.19
C ILE A 50 0.32 -7.69 1.95
N PRO A 51 -0.41 -8.78 1.65
CA PRO A 51 0.21 -10.05 1.32
C PRO A 51 1.20 -9.91 0.16
N SER A 52 2.38 -10.52 0.29
CA SER A 52 3.32 -10.70 -0.81
C SER A 52 3.44 -12.18 -1.15
N LYS A 53 3.72 -12.50 -2.42
CA LYS A 53 3.72 -13.88 -2.96
C LYS A 53 4.52 -14.87 -2.11
N ASP A 54 5.60 -14.42 -1.49
CA ASP A 54 6.48 -15.28 -0.71
C ASP A 54 6.24 -15.16 0.82
N TRP A 55 5.56 -14.10 1.29
CA TRP A 55 5.49 -13.74 2.72
C TRP A 55 4.03 -13.62 3.23
N THR A 56 3.14 -14.46 2.73
CA THR A 56 1.72 -14.47 3.11
C THR A 56 1.50 -14.68 4.62
N ASP A 57 2.39 -15.42 5.26
CA ASP A 57 2.30 -15.77 6.68
C ASP A 57 2.71 -14.61 7.62
N LEU A 58 3.25 -13.51 7.06
CA LEU A 58 3.72 -12.34 7.81
C LEU A 58 2.69 -11.19 7.87
N VAL A 59 1.51 -11.41 7.30
CA VAL A 59 0.42 -10.43 7.33
C VAL A 59 -0.11 -10.33 8.75
N SER A 60 -0.12 -9.13 9.31
CA SER A 60 -0.56 -8.92 10.68
C SER A 60 -2.07 -9.23 10.83
N PRO A 61 -2.47 -10.13 11.75
CA PRO A 61 -3.87 -10.61 11.84
C PRO A 61 -4.88 -9.55 12.29
N ASN A 62 -4.42 -8.42 12.83
CA ASN A 62 -5.26 -7.32 13.31
C ASN A 62 -5.29 -6.12 12.36
N ASN A 63 -4.88 -6.30 11.09
CA ASN A 63 -4.99 -5.22 10.11
C ASN A 63 -6.40 -5.17 9.52
N PRO A 64 -7.02 -3.98 9.42
CA PRO A 64 -8.35 -3.82 8.81
C PRO A 64 -8.34 -3.92 7.28
N SER A 65 -7.29 -4.49 6.66
CA SER A 65 -7.22 -4.65 5.20
C SER A 65 -8.19 -5.73 4.74
N SER A 66 -9.19 -5.31 3.95
CA SER A 66 -10.24 -6.11 3.34
C SER A 66 -9.77 -7.11 2.27
N GLU A 67 -8.47 -7.35 2.13
CA GLU A 67 -7.90 -8.24 1.13
C GLU A 67 -7.76 -9.67 1.66
N ARG A 68 -8.89 -10.36 1.75
CA ARG A 68 -8.91 -11.83 1.80
C ARG A 68 -9.07 -12.37 0.37
N ASP A 69 -7.98 -12.46 -0.39
CA ASP A 69 -7.76 -13.57 -1.35
C ASP A 69 -6.41 -13.47 -2.08
N ILE A 70 -5.49 -14.36 -1.69
CA ILE A 70 -4.10 -14.43 -2.19
C ILE A 70 -4.03 -15.11 -3.58
N ASN A 71 -5.11 -15.77 -4.02
CA ASN A 71 -5.13 -16.59 -5.24
C ASN A 71 -5.65 -15.88 -6.49
N ASN A 72 -5.93 -14.58 -6.43
CA ASN A 72 -6.58 -13.87 -7.53
C ASN A 72 -5.89 -12.55 -7.88
N GLN A 73 -4.58 -12.61 -8.11
CA GLN A 73 -3.77 -11.47 -8.57
C GLN A 73 -4.01 -11.11 -10.05
N THR A 74 -5.02 -11.71 -10.70
CA THR A 74 -5.39 -11.51 -12.12
C THR A 74 -6.82 -11.04 -12.32
N LYS A 75 -7.57 -10.71 -11.27
CA LYS A 75 -8.88 -10.07 -11.42
C LYS A 75 -8.97 -8.88 -10.51
N SER A 76 -9.09 -7.70 -11.14
CA SER A 76 -9.61 -6.47 -10.54
C SER A 76 -10.72 -6.81 -9.54
N GLN A 77 -10.43 -6.67 -8.25
CA GLN A 77 -11.46 -6.72 -7.22
C GLN A 77 -11.69 -5.29 -6.71
N THR A 78 -12.73 -4.69 -7.29
CA THR A 78 -13.58 -3.62 -6.75
C THR A 78 -12.96 -2.25 -6.44
N MET A 79 -13.11 -1.32 -7.39
CA MET A 79 -13.74 0.03 -7.29
C MET A 79 -13.45 0.99 -6.11
N THR A 80 -12.61 0.66 -5.14
CA THR A 80 -12.31 1.46 -3.94
C THR A 80 -10.83 1.31 -3.60
N SER A 81 -10.09 2.43 -3.64
CA SER A 81 -8.72 2.52 -3.13
C SER A 81 -8.63 2.01 -1.69
N ASN A 82 -7.58 1.26 -1.36
CA ASN A 82 -7.31 0.86 0.02
C ASN A 82 -6.62 2.01 0.76
N THR A 83 -7.02 2.27 2.01
CA THR A 83 -6.34 3.25 2.87
C THR A 83 -5.66 2.54 4.04
N TYR A 84 -4.37 2.79 4.21
CA TYR A 84 -3.55 2.23 5.29
C TYR A 84 -3.18 3.32 6.29
N SER A 85 -3.76 3.26 7.49
CA SER A 85 -3.49 4.20 8.59
C SER A 85 -2.40 3.65 9.51
N LEU A 86 -1.23 4.30 9.53
CA LEU A 86 -0.06 3.90 10.28
C LEU A 86 0.24 4.92 11.37
N GLN A 87 0.24 4.51 12.62
CA GLN A 87 0.66 5.33 13.75
C GLN A 87 2.19 5.33 13.85
N LEU A 88 2.81 6.49 13.63
CA LEU A 88 4.27 6.64 13.67
C LEU A 88 4.78 6.94 15.08
N ASP A 89 4.05 7.77 15.82
CA ASP A 89 4.31 8.13 17.21
C ASP A 89 2.96 8.43 17.93
N ASP A 90 3.01 8.94 19.17
CA ASP A 90 1.81 9.20 19.97
C ASP A 90 0.88 10.25 19.36
N ASP A 91 1.40 11.16 18.53
CA ASP A 91 0.65 12.29 17.97
C ASP A 91 0.69 12.40 16.45
N LEU A 92 1.21 11.41 15.72
CA LEU A 92 1.33 11.41 14.27
C LEU A 92 0.84 10.10 13.65
N THR A 93 -0.11 10.23 12.74
CA THR A 93 -0.64 9.14 11.92
C THR A 93 -0.45 9.47 10.45
N PHE A 94 0.07 8.50 9.69
CA PHE A 94 0.14 8.53 8.24
C PHE A 94 -1.00 7.73 7.65
N GLU A 95 -1.66 8.26 6.64
CA GLU A 95 -2.66 7.57 5.83
C GLU A 95 -2.14 7.48 4.40
N PHE A 96 -1.93 6.24 3.92
CA PHE A 96 -1.56 5.96 2.55
C PHE A 96 -2.78 5.47 1.79
N ILE A 97 -3.17 6.20 0.75
CA ILE A 97 -4.24 5.84 -0.17
C ILE A 97 -3.59 5.12 -1.35
N ASP A 98 -3.70 3.79 -1.37
CA ASP A 98 -3.21 2.95 -2.46
C ASP A 98 -4.21 2.97 -3.61
N THR A 99 -3.76 3.42 -4.77
CA THR A 99 -4.59 3.50 -5.97
C THR A 99 -4.30 2.30 -6.87
N PRO A 100 -5.29 1.81 -7.64
CA PRO A 100 -5.04 0.82 -8.69
C PRO A 100 -3.90 1.25 -9.63
N GLY A 101 -3.16 0.30 -10.20
CA GLY A 101 -2.10 0.60 -11.16
C GLY A 101 -2.63 1.27 -12.42
N PHE A 102 -1.90 2.27 -12.93
CA PHE A 102 -2.30 3.04 -14.12
C PHE A 102 -2.46 2.19 -15.40
N ASN A 103 -1.87 0.99 -15.44
CA ASN A 103 -1.91 0.07 -16.59
C ASN A 103 -2.48 -1.32 -16.25
N ASP A 104 -3.33 -1.42 -15.23
CA ASP A 104 -3.78 -2.72 -14.69
C ASP A 104 -4.87 -3.41 -15.54
N THR A 105 -5.29 -2.80 -16.65
CA THR A 105 -6.22 -3.40 -17.63
C THR A 105 -5.82 -3.00 -19.05
N GLU A 106 -5.58 -4.00 -19.90
CA GLU A 106 -5.16 -3.81 -21.29
C GLU A 106 -6.06 -2.81 -22.06
N GLY A 107 -5.50 -1.68 -22.53
CA GLY A 107 -6.14 -0.81 -23.51
C GLY A 107 -6.13 0.70 -23.19
N VAL A 108 -6.17 1.52 -24.25
CA VAL A 108 -6.20 3.01 -24.17
C VAL A 108 -7.47 3.54 -23.48
N SER A 109 -8.56 2.76 -23.48
CA SER A 109 -9.80 3.04 -22.74
C SER A 109 -9.67 2.91 -21.23
N SER A 110 -8.62 2.23 -20.75
CA SER A 110 -8.41 1.91 -19.34
C SER A 110 -7.74 3.04 -18.55
N ASN A 111 -7.10 3.98 -19.25
CA ASN A 111 -6.42 5.10 -18.62
C ASN A 111 -7.42 6.09 -17.99
N GLU A 112 -8.48 6.41 -18.73
CA GLU A 112 -9.55 7.31 -18.28
C GLU A 112 -10.27 6.74 -17.06
N SER A 113 -10.53 5.43 -17.02
CA SER A 113 -11.14 4.78 -15.86
C SER A 113 -10.23 4.78 -14.64
N ASN A 114 -8.92 4.67 -14.82
CA ASN A 114 -7.96 4.70 -13.71
C ASN A 114 -7.86 6.10 -13.10
N LEU A 115 -7.84 7.16 -13.92
CA LEU A 115 -7.94 8.54 -13.45
C LEU A 115 -9.25 8.79 -12.71
N GLN A 116 -10.37 8.33 -13.23
CA GLN A 116 -11.67 8.45 -12.55
C GLN A 116 -11.70 7.72 -11.20
N HIS A 117 -11.03 6.58 -11.07
CA HIS A 117 -10.91 5.88 -9.78
C HIS A 117 -10.05 6.66 -8.79
N ILE A 118 -8.96 7.27 -9.25
CA ILE A 118 -8.12 8.13 -8.41
C ILE A 118 -8.93 9.36 -7.98
N GLU A 119 -9.60 10.04 -8.90
CA GLU A 119 -10.47 11.18 -8.59
C GLU A 119 -11.54 10.79 -7.57
N LYS A 120 -12.25 9.70 -7.79
CA LYS A 120 -13.28 9.20 -6.86
C LYS A 120 -12.70 8.85 -5.49
N ALA A 121 -11.51 8.26 -5.43
CA ALA A 121 -10.82 7.96 -4.18
C ALA A 121 -10.44 9.22 -3.40
N LEU A 122 -10.16 10.32 -4.10
CA LEU A 122 -9.74 11.57 -3.51
C LEU A 122 -10.89 12.58 -3.27
N CYS A 123 -12.05 12.41 -3.93
CA CYS A 123 -13.19 13.32 -3.86
C CYS A 123 -13.65 13.63 -2.43
N ASP A 124 -13.69 12.60 -1.57
CA ASP A 124 -14.17 12.74 -0.19
C ASP A 124 -13.04 13.05 0.81
N ILE A 125 -11.81 13.24 0.33
CA ILE A 125 -10.64 13.48 1.17
C ILE A 125 -10.45 14.99 1.33
N PRO A 126 -10.54 15.54 2.57
CA PRO A 126 -10.56 16.98 2.79
C PRO A 126 -9.22 17.66 2.48
N TYR A 127 -8.12 16.92 2.54
CA TYR A 127 -6.78 17.40 2.19
C TYR A 127 -5.82 16.25 1.93
N LEU A 128 -4.83 16.50 1.08
CA LEU A 128 -3.63 15.69 0.91
C LEU A 128 -2.41 16.47 1.42
N ASN A 129 -1.48 15.75 2.04
CA ASN A 129 -0.18 16.30 2.44
C ASN A 129 0.91 16.05 1.41
N GLY A 130 0.72 15.07 0.52
CA GLY A 130 1.66 14.81 -0.58
C GLY A 130 1.16 13.74 -1.53
N ILE A 131 1.89 13.64 -2.64
CA ILE A 131 1.73 12.61 -3.66
C ILE A 131 3.04 11.82 -3.69
N ILE A 132 2.95 10.49 -3.64
CA ILE A 132 4.09 9.59 -3.75
C ILE A 132 3.98 8.90 -5.11
N ILE A 133 4.98 9.09 -5.97
CA ILE A 133 5.05 8.43 -7.27
C ILE A 133 6.09 7.33 -7.17
N VAL A 134 5.65 6.09 -7.38
CA VAL A 134 6.50 4.91 -7.41
C VAL A 134 6.71 4.52 -8.87
N ALA A 135 7.98 4.48 -9.28
CA ALA A 135 8.39 4.08 -10.63
C ALA A 135 9.42 2.95 -10.53
N ASN A 136 9.31 1.96 -11.43
CA ASN A 136 10.31 0.90 -11.54
C ASN A 136 11.52 1.41 -12.34
N GLY A 137 12.73 1.30 -11.78
CA GLY A 137 13.97 1.75 -12.41
C GLY A 137 14.68 0.71 -13.28
N THR A 138 14.17 -0.52 -13.40
CA THR A 138 14.71 -1.51 -14.33
C THR A 138 14.25 -1.20 -15.76
N MET A 139 15.13 -0.57 -16.53
CA MET A 139 15.11 -0.55 -18.00
C MET A 139 15.72 -1.83 -18.56
#